data_AF-A0A9R0NVT7-F1
#
_entry.id   AF-A0A9R0NVT7-F1
#
_cell.length_a   1.000
_cell.length_b   1.000
_cell.length_c   1.000
_cell.angle_alpha   90.00
_cell.angle_beta   90.00
_cell.angle_gamma   90.00
#
_symmetry.space_group_name_H-M   'P 1'
#
loop_
_entity.id
_entity.type
_entity.pdbx_description
1 polymer ?
#
loop_
_entity_poly.entity_id
_entity_poly.type
_entity_poly.pdbx_seq_one_letter_code
_entity_poly.pdbx_strand_id
1 'polypeptide(L)'
;MNDKARAAAERIFAAAAELGTTRQEAILVTRAVHAVKKGRPTEVALTDTPQHRRRKLAHVAGCELWDPALDADEVLAAVTSAGRAVPRARQPSAAA
;
A
#
# COMPACT_ATOMS: atom_id res chain seq x y z
N MET A 1 -16.01 -4.15 -7.53
CA MET A 1 -14.60 -4.18 -7.06
C MET A 1 -14.04 -5.54 -7.45
N ASN A 2 -13.07 -5.57 -8.36
CA ASN A 2 -12.54 -6.80 -8.98
C ASN A 2 -11.86 -7.69 -7.93
N ASP A 3 -12.24 -8.98 -7.86
CA ASP A 3 -11.67 -9.93 -6.90
C ASP A 3 -10.15 -10.04 -7.00
N LYS A 4 -9.61 -9.88 -8.21
CA LYS A 4 -8.15 -9.91 -8.43
C LYS A 4 -7.44 -8.71 -7.81
N ALA A 5 -8.02 -7.51 -7.90
CA ALA A 5 -7.46 -6.30 -7.30
C ALA A 5 -7.50 -6.36 -5.77
N ARG A 6 -8.55 -6.97 -5.20
CA ARG A 6 -8.64 -7.25 -3.76
C ARG A 6 -7.56 -8.23 -3.31
N ALA A 7 -7.37 -9.34 -4.04
CA ALA A 7 -6.32 -10.31 -3.74
C ALA A 7 -4.91 -9.69 -3.84
N ALA A 8 -4.67 -8.83 -4.83
CA ALA A 8 -3.42 -8.07 -4.95
C ALA A 8 -3.18 -7.16 -3.73
N ALA A 9 -4.22 -6.45 -3.28
CA ALA A 9 -4.13 -5.62 -2.08
C ALA A 9 -3.84 -6.46 -0.81
N GLU A 10 -4.44 -7.63 -0.68
CA GLU A 10 -4.17 -8.56 0.42
C GLU A 10 -2.72 -9.04 0.41
N ARG A 11 -2.16 -9.40 -0.75
CA ARG A 11 -0.75 -9.77 -0.89
C ARG A 11 0.20 -8.64 -0.49
N ILE A 12 -0.11 -7.40 -0.87
CA ILE A 12 0.68 -6.22 -0.46
C ILE A 12 0.65 -6.05 1.07
N PHE A 13 -0.51 -6.22 1.71
CA PHE A 13 -0.61 -6.12 3.17
C PHE A 13 0.04 -7.30 3.90
N ALA A 14 -0.03 -8.51 3.34
CA ALA A 14 0.66 -9.68 3.88
C ALA A 14 2.18 -9.47 3.86
N ALA A 15 2.73 -9.01 2.73
CA ALA A 15 4.15 -8.65 2.62
C ALA A 15 4.55 -7.55 3.62
N ALA A 16 3.68 -6.55 3.82
CA ALA A 16 3.90 -5.53 4.83
C ALA A 16 4.00 -6.12 6.25
N ALA A 17 3.12 -7.06 6.60
CA ALA A 17 3.13 -7.73 7.90
C ALA A 17 4.38 -8.62 8.08
N GLU A 18 4.76 -9.38 7.06
CA GLU A 18 5.98 -10.21 7.06
C GLU A 18 7.26 -9.38 7.22
N LEU A 19 7.28 -8.19 6.62
CA LEU A 19 8.37 -7.23 6.76
C LEU A 19 8.33 -6.46 8.09
N GLY A 20 7.33 -6.71 8.95
CA GLY A 20 7.15 -6.03 10.22
C GLY A 20 6.84 -4.54 10.05
N THR A 21 6.10 -4.16 9.00
CA THR A 21 5.68 -2.77 8.76
C THR A 21 4.16 -2.61 8.88
N THR A 22 3.69 -1.35 8.83
CA THR A 22 2.28 -1.02 9.02
C THR A 22 1.51 -1.09 7.71
N ARG A 23 0.18 -1.26 7.79
CA ARG A 23 -0.71 -1.11 6.63
C ARG A 23 -0.64 0.27 6.01
N GLN A 24 -0.46 1.31 6.84
CA GLN A 24 -0.33 2.68 6.36
C GLN A 24 0.95 2.87 5.52
N GLU A 25 2.04 2.23 5.95
CA GLU A 25 3.27 2.19 5.17
C GLU A 25 3.07 1.49 3.82
N ALA A 26 2.35 0.36 3.81
CA ALA A 26 2.00 -0.33 2.57
C ALA A 26 1.19 0.55 1.61
N ILE A 27 0.24 1.35 2.12
CA ILE A 27 -0.53 2.30 1.33
C ILE A 27 0.37 3.39 0.75
N LEU A 28 1.28 3.96 1.55
CA LEU A 28 2.22 5.00 1.10
C LEU A 28 3.15 4.47 0.00
N VAL A 29 3.74 3.30 0.21
CA VAL A 29 4.61 2.66 -0.79
C VAL A 29 3.84 2.32 -2.06
N THR A 30 2.62 1.78 -1.95
CA THR A 30 1.79 1.47 -3.13
C THR A 30 1.47 2.74 -3.94
N ARG A 31 1.14 3.85 -3.27
CA ARG A 31 0.93 5.15 -3.93
C ARG A 31 2.18 5.65 -4.64
N ALA A 32 3.34 5.50 -4.01
CA ALA A 32 4.62 5.92 -4.58
C ALA A 32 4.95 5.13 -5.86
N VAL A 33 4.81 3.81 -5.79
CA VAL A 33 5.06 2.91 -6.93
C VAL A 33 4.06 3.15 -8.06
N HIS A 34 2.79 3.39 -7.74
CA HIS A 34 1.77 3.76 -8.73
C HIS A 34 2.08 5.10 -9.41
N ALA A 35 2.51 6.12 -8.66
CA ALA A 35 2.94 7.39 -9.23
C ALA A 35 4.10 7.20 -10.22
N VAL A 36 5.12 6.42 -9.85
CA VAL A 36 6.23 6.06 -10.72
C VAL A 36 5.75 5.35 -11.99
N LYS A 37 4.81 4.40 -11.88
CA LYS A 37 4.21 3.72 -13.05
C LYS A 37 3.60 4.69 -14.05
N LYS A 38 2.95 5.74 -13.54
CA LYS A 38 2.27 6.75 -14.36
C LYS A 38 3.22 7.89 -14.78
N GLY A 39 4.54 7.74 -14.61
CA GLY A 39 5.54 8.75 -14.96
C GLY A 39 5.50 10.01 -14.09
N ARG A 40 4.95 9.92 -12.87
CA ARG A 40 4.81 11.03 -11.92
C ARG A 40 5.90 10.97 -10.84
N PRO A 41 6.34 12.13 -10.31
CA PRO A 41 7.27 12.16 -9.19
C PRO A 41 6.63 11.59 -7.92
N THR A 42 7.46 11.11 -6.99
CA THR A 42 7.04 10.68 -5.65
C THR A 42 7.94 11.28 -4.57
N GLU A 43 7.32 11.72 -3.48
CA GLU A 43 8.03 12.22 -2.28
C GLU A 43 8.43 11.10 -1.33
N VAL A 44 8.02 9.86 -1.60
CA VAL A 44 8.36 8.69 -0.78
C VAL A 44 9.68 8.11 -1.27
N ALA A 45 10.72 8.19 -0.44
CA ALA A 45 12.00 7.56 -0.73
C ALA A 45 11.87 6.02 -0.74
N LEU A 46 12.10 5.42 -1.92
CA LEU A 46 12.13 3.97 -2.15
C LEU A 46 13.57 3.43 -2.25
N THR A 47 14.46 3.85 -1.34
CA THR A 47 15.91 3.59 -1.42
C THR A 47 16.28 2.16 -0.98
N ASP A 48 17.58 1.78 -0.85
CA ASP A 48 18.10 0.53 -0.22
C ASP A 48 19.19 0.79 0.86
N THR A 49 18.95 0.47 2.13
CA THR A 49 19.83 0.58 3.31
C THR A 49 19.37 -0.46 4.36
N PRO A 50 20.10 -0.70 5.47
CA PRO A 50 19.73 -1.73 6.45
C PRO A 50 18.32 -1.60 7.05
N GLN A 51 17.74 -0.40 7.03
CA GLN A 51 16.37 -0.12 7.48
C GLN A 51 15.26 -0.49 6.44
N HIS A 52 15.59 -1.15 5.33
CA HIS A 52 14.78 -1.11 4.10
C HIS A 52 13.69 -2.15 3.93
N ARG A 53 12.72 -2.05 4.84
CA ARG A 53 11.40 -2.66 4.62
C ARG A 53 10.70 -2.08 3.39
N ARG A 54 10.95 -0.80 3.06
CA ARG A 54 10.31 -0.09 1.94
C ARG A 54 10.71 -0.59 0.55
N ARG A 55 11.98 -0.94 0.29
CA ARG A 55 12.37 -1.47 -1.03
C ARG A 55 11.73 -2.81 -1.33
N LYS A 56 11.74 -3.72 -0.36
CA LYS A 56 11.12 -5.04 -0.48
C LYS A 56 9.61 -4.91 -0.69
N LEU A 57 8.96 -4.04 0.07
CA LEU A 57 7.53 -3.75 -0.11
C LEU A 57 7.23 -3.08 -1.46
N ALA A 58 8.10 -2.19 -1.92
CA ALA A 58 7.99 -1.53 -3.22
C ALA A 58 8.15 -2.52 -4.37
N HIS A 59 9.02 -3.52 -4.22
CA HIS A 59 9.15 -4.60 -5.18
C HIS A 59 7.86 -5.41 -5.29
N VAL A 60 7.28 -5.84 -4.16
CA VAL A 60 5.99 -6.55 -4.14
C VAL A 60 4.87 -5.71 -4.76
N ALA A 61 4.73 -4.44 -4.34
CA ALA A 61 3.76 -3.53 -4.92
C ALA A 61 4.00 -3.31 -6.43
N GLY A 62 5.27 -3.28 -6.86
CA GLY A 62 5.67 -3.21 -8.25
C GLY A 62 5.20 -4.42 -9.05
N CYS A 63 5.37 -5.65 -8.53
CA CYS A 63 4.89 -6.87 -9.18
C CYS A 63 3.38 -6.83 -9.42
N GLU A 64 2.59 -6.44 -8.42
CA GLU A 64 1.13 -6.35 -8.56
C GLU A 64 0.71 -5.23 -9.51
N LEU A 65 1.38 -4.07 -9.45
CA LEU A 65 1.02 -2.92 -10.27
C LEU A 65 1.49 -3.05 -11.73
N TRP A 66 2.49 -3.87 -12.04
CA TRP A 66 2.95 -4.16 -13.41
C TRP A 66 2.45 -5.47 -13.99
N ASP A 67 1.69 -6.26 -13.24
CA ASP A 67 1.01 -7.44 -13.78
C ASP A 67 0.05 -7.03 -14.91
N PRO A 68 0.22 -7.53 -16.16
CA PRO A 68 -0.65 -7.19 -17.28
C PRO A 68 -2.09 -7.69 -17.10
N ALA A 69 -2.35 -8.63 -16.18
CA ALA A 69 -3.68 -9.14 -15.87
C ALA A 69 -4.43 -8.28 -14.83
N LEU A 70 -3.79 -7.24 -14.28
CA LEU A 70 -4.34 -6.36 -13.25
C LEU A 70 -4.41 -4.92 -13.75
N ASP A 71 -5.49 -4.23 -13.37
CA ASP A 71 -5.57 -2.78 -13.51
C ASP A 71 -4.92 -2.11 -12.29
N ALA A 72 -3.86 -1.32 -12.54
CA ALA A 72 -3.09 -0.67 -11.48
C ALA A 72 -3.91 0.37 -10.69
N ASP A 73 -4.87 1.04 -11.32
CA ASP A 73 -5.76 1.99 -10.66
C ASP A 73 -6.76 1.24 -9.76
N GLU A 74 -7.27 0.09 -10.19
CA GLU A 74 -8.11 -0.78 -9.36
C GLU A 74 -7.36 -1.35 -8.14
N VAL A 75 -6.11 -1.77 -8.32
CA VAL A 75 -5.25 -2.25 -7.22
C VAL A 75 -5.00 -1.14 -6.21
N LEU A 76 -4.67 0.08 -6.66
CA LEU A 76 -4.50 1.23 -5.78
C LEU A 76 -5.79 1.57 -5.03
N ALA A 77 -6.94 1.54 -5.71
CA ALA A 77 -8.24 1.75 -5.08
C ALA A 77 -8.52 0.69 -4.01
N ALA A 78 -8.17 -0.58 -4.25
CA ALA A 78 -8.33 -1.66 -3.30
C ALA A 78 -7.45 -1.50 -2.06
N VAL A 79 -6.16 -1.21 -2.25
CA VAL A 79 -5.21 -0.96 -1.15
C VAL A 79 -5.66 0.24 -0.30
N THR A 80 -6.08 1.33 -0.92
CA THR A 80 -6.51 2.53 -0.18
C THR A 80 -7.87 2.38 0.50
N SER A 81 -8.80 1.61 -0.08
CA SER A 81 -10.13 1.37 0.51
C SER A 81 -10.05 0.42 1.71
N ALA A 82 -9.22 -0.63 1.63
CA ALA A 82 -8.95 -1.53 2.74
C ALA A 82 -8.32 -0.81 3.95
N GLY A 83 -7.57 0.28 3.71
CA GLY A 83 -7.03 1.14 4.77
C GLY A 83 -8.06 2.00 5.50
N ARG A 84 -9.24 2.26 4.91
CA ARG A 84 -10.30 3.08 5.52
C ARG A 84 -11.19 2.30 6.49
N ALA A 85 -11.09 0.97 6.51
CA ALA A 85 -11.95 0.10 7.33
C ALA A 85 -11.65 0.13 8.84
N VAL A 86 -10.81 1.05 9.33
CA VAL A 86 -10.69 1.33 10.76
C VAL A 86 -11.45 2.63 11.05
N PRO A 87 -12.71 2.57 11.52
CA PRO A 87 -13.35 3.72 12.12
C PRO A 87 -12.46 4.15 13.28
N ARG A 88 -11.93 5.36 13.22
CA ARG A 88 -11.26 5.98 14.36
C ARG A 88 -12.31 6.05 15.46
N ALA A 89 -12.25 5.14 16.44
CA ALA A 89 -13.14 5.16 17.59
C ALA A 89 -13.00 6.55 18.23
N ARG A 90 -14.04 7.36 18.11
CA ARG A 90 -14.11 8.69 18.69
C ARG A 90 -14.10 8.47 20.20
N GLN A 91 -12.95 8.63 20.85
CA GLN A 91 -12.89 8.66 22.31
C GLN A 91 -13.84 9.76 22.78
N PRO A 92 -14.82 9.47 23.66
CA PRO A 92 -15.57 10.53 24.30
C PRO A 92 -14.57 11.33 25.13
N SER A 93 -14.44 12.62 24.81
CA SER A 93 -13.73 13.56 25.64
C SER A 93 -14.49 13.63 26.97
N ALA A 94 -13.93 12.99 27.99
CA ALA A 94 -14.33 13.25 29.37
C ALA A 94 -13.79 14.64 29.73
N ALA A 95 -14.64 15.65 29.58
CA ALA A 95 -14.45 16.92 30.26
C ALA A 95 -15.25 16.85 31.56
N ALA A 96 -14.50 16.99 32.65
CA ALA A 96 -14.95 17.07 34.04
C ALA A 96 -15.64 18.40 34.35
#